data_AF-A0A444XIS2-F1
#
_entry.id   AF-A0A444XIS2-F1
#
_cell.length_a   1.000
_cell.length_b   1.000
_cell.length_c   1.000
_cell.angle_alpha   90.00
_cell.angle_beta   90.00
_cell.angle_gamma   90.00
#
_symmetry.space_group_name_H-M   'P 1'
#
loop_
_entity.id
_entity.type
_entity.pdbx_description
1 polymer ?
#
loop_
_entity_poly.entity_id
_entity_poly.type
_entity_poly.pdbx_seq_one_letter_code
_entity_poly.pdbx_strand_id
1 'polypeptide(L)' 'MEGNPIGRKLNLLAHDSYRGLVKALEHMFKTTILCNQLATELDAVQAERCHVLTYEDGERDLIMVRNVSWE' A
#
# COMPACT_ATOMS: atom_id res chain seq x y z
N MET A 1 2.30 2.91 10.50
CA MET A 1 1.31 3.85 9.94
C MET A 1 1.68 5.23 10.48
N GLU A 2 1.68 6.28 9.67
CA GLU A 2 2.13 7.60 10.13
C GLU A 2 1.36 8.04 11.38
N GLY A 3 2.08 8.56 12.38
CA GLY A 3 1.52 8.92 13.68
C GLY A 3 1.19 7.77 14.64
N ASN A 4 1.30 6.49 14.22
CA ASN A 4 0.97 5.33 15.04
C ASN A 4 2.14 4.31 15.08
N PRO A 5 2.69 3.95 16.25
CA PRO A 5 3.80 3.01 16.39
C PRO A 5 3.35 1.55 16.20
N ILE A 6 2.84 1.22 15.01
CA ILE A 6 2.33 -0.10 14.61
C ILE A 6 3.23 -0.61 13.49
N GLY A 7 4.41 -1.12 13.84
CA GLY A 7 5.33 -1.75 12.90
C GLY A 7 4.98 -3.23 12.70
N ARG A 8 4.94 -3.69 11.45
CA ARG A 8 4.80 -5.10 11.08
C ARG A 8 5.76 -5.44 9.94
N LYS A 9 6.10 -6.72 9.82
CA LYS A 9 6.93 -7.26 8.72
C LYS A 9 6.10 -8.22 7.88
N LEU A 10 6.36 -8.25 6.58
CA LEU A 10 5.70 -9.08 5.59
C LEU A 10 6.77 -9.57 4.60
N ASN A 11 6.58 -10.76 4.03
CA ASN A 11 7.45 -11.28 2.98
C ASN A 11 6.93 -10.85 1.61
N LEU A 12 7.68 -9.98 0.90
CA LEU A 12 7.30 -9.52 -0.44
C LEU A 12 7.26 -10.67 -1.47
N LEU A 13 8.16 -11.65 -1.34
CA LEU A 13 8.25 -12.81 -2.25
C LEU A 13 7.12 -13.81 -2.08
N ALA A 14 6.27 -13.66 -1.06
CA ALA A 14 5.08 -14.49 -0.86
C ALA A 14 3.86 -13.98 -1.66
N HIS A 15 4.03 -12.92 -2.44
CA HIS A 15 2.97 -12.30 -3.22
C HIS A 15 3.35 -12.26 -4.70
N ASP A 16 2.38 -12.55 -5.57
CA ASP A 16 2.59 -12.54 -7.02
C ASP A 16 2.13 -11.22 -7.68
N SER A 17 1.67 -10.25 -6.87
CA SER A 17 1.22 -8.95 -7.37
C SER A 17 1.06 -7.92 -6.25
N TYR A 18 1.07 -6.62 -6.62
CA TYR A 18 0.68 -5.52 -5.72
C TYR A 18 -0.72 -5.69 -5.14
N ARG A 19 -1.66 -6.30 -5.88
CA ARG A 19 -3.01 -6.57 -5.37
C ARG A 19 -2.99 -7.56 -4.20
N GLY A 20 -2.12 -8.58 -4.26
CA GLY A 20 -1.91 -9.51 -3.15
C GLY A 20 -1.27 -8.84 -1.94
N LEU A 21 -0.24 -8.02 -2.18
CA LEU A 21 0.43 -7.23 -1.15
C LEU A 21 -0.54 -6.27 -0.44
N VAL A 22 -1.33 -5.51 -1.20
CA VAL A 22 -2.31 -4.54 -0.66
C VAL A 22 -3.32 -5.24 0.21
N LYS A 23 -3.93 -6.34 -0.25
CA LYS A 23 -4.88 -7.11 0.57
C LYS A 23 -4.24 -7.59 1.88
N ALA A 24 -3.00 -8.08 1.85
CA ALA A 24 -2.31 -8.49 3.06
C ALA A 24 -2.12 -7.32 4.03
N LEU A 25 -1.71 -6.15 3.53
CA LEU A 25 -1.55 -4.95 4.34
C LEU A 25 -2.87 -4.44 4.92
N GLU A 26 -3.95 -4.44 4.14
CA GLU A 26 -5.29 -4.09 4.61
C GLU A 26 -5.74 -5.00 5.75
N HIS A 27 -5.51 -6.31 5.63
CA HIS A 27 -5.78 -7.27 6.71
C HIS A 27 -4.91 -7.04 7.95
N MET A 28 -3.63 -6.70 7.78
CA MET A 28 -2.69 -6.49 8.88
C MET A 28 -2.98 -5.21 9.68
N PHE A 29 -3.39 -4.15 8.99
CA PHE A 29 -3.62 -2.83 9.57
C PHE A 29 -5.09 -2.50 9.78
N LYS A 30 -6.02 -3.37 9.34
CA LYS A 30 -7.47 -3.16 9.38
C LYS A 30 -7.87 -1.81 8.79
N THR A 31 -7.26 -1.45 7.68
CA THR A 31 -7.45 -0.16 7.01
C THR A 31 -7.59 -0.34 5.51
N THR A 32 -8.11 0.66 4.82
CA THR A 32 -8.24 0.70 3.36
C THR A 32 -7.00 1.34 2.76
N ILE A 33 -6.36 0.65 1.82
CA ILE A 33 -5.13 1.15 1.17
C ILE A 33 -5.41 1.36 -0.31
N LEU A 34 -5.25 2.59 -0.77
CA LEU A 34 -5.38 2.92 -2.18
C LEU A 34 -4.13 2.53 -2.96
N CYS A 35 -4.31 1.60 -3.89
CA CYS A 35 -3.36 1.28 -4.95
C CYS A 35 -4.08 1.47 -6.30
N ASN A 36 -3.37 1.92 -7.35
CA ASN A 36 -3.94 2.42 -8.62
C ASN A 36 -5.13 1.61 -9.19
N GLN A 37 -5.15 0.28 -9.07
CA GLN A 37 -6.24 -0.57 -9.57
C GLN A 37 -7.54 -0.47 -8.76
N LEU A 38 -7.48 -0.09 -7.49
CA LEU A 38 -8.64 0.07 -6.60
C LEU A 38 -9.12 1.53 -6.54
N ALA A 39 -8.23 2.48 -6.86
CA ALA A 39 -8.52 3.92 -6.77
C ALA A 39 -9.49 4.42 -7.84
N THR A 40 -9.64 3.70 -8.96
CA THR A 40 -10.58 4.05 -10.03
C THR A 40 -12.05 3.82 -9.63
N GLU A 41 -12.30 3.00 -8.61
CA GLU A 41 -13.66 2.60 -8.19
C GLU A 41 -14.13 3.27 -6.90
N LEU A 42 -13.30 4.11 -6.26
CA LEU A 42 -13.59 4.64 -4.93
C LEU A 42 -14.20 6.05 -5.01
N ASP A 43 -15.39 6.20 -4.44
CA ASP A 43 -16.14 7.47 -4.37
C ASP A 43 -15.32 8.54 -3.61
N ALA A 44 -15.44 9.81 -4.01
CA ALA A 44 -14.60 10.91 -3.49
C ALA A 44 -14.66 11.06 -1.96
N VAL A 45 -15.76 10.60 -1.34
CA VAL A 45 -15.99 10.59 0.10
C VAL A 45 -15.11 9.57 0.84
N GLN A 46 -14.70 8.48 0.19
CA GLN A 46 -13.82 7.46 0.79
C GLN A 46 -12.33 7.83 0.63
N ALA A 47 -11.98 8.74 -0.29
CA ALA A 47 -10.61 9.21 -0.49
C ALA A 47 -10.02 9.88 0.76
N GLU A 48 -10.83 10.56 1.58
CA GLU A 48 -10.39 11.21 2.82
C GLU A 48 -9.91 10.24 3.92
N ARG A 49 -10.29 8.96 3.84
CA ARG A 49 -9.90 7.91 4.81
C ARG A 49 -8.88 6.92 4.25
N CYS A 50 -8.33 7.19 3.08
CA CYS A 50 -7.49 6.25 2.39
C CYS A 50 -6.01 6.50 2.62
N HIS A 51 -5.26 5.43 2.87
CA HIS A 51 -3.80 5.50 2.94
C HIS A 51 -3.19 5.24 1.57
N VAL A 52 -2.14 5.98 1.24
CA VAL A 52 -1.30 5.72 0.07
C VAL A 52 -0.16 4.81 0.49
N LEU A 53 0.13 3.80 -0.35
CA LEU A 53 1.26 2.90 -0.13
C LEU A 53 2.55 3.47 -0.74
N THR A 54 3.55 3.67 0.10
CA THR A 54 4.91 4.10 -0.27
C THR A 54 5.94 3.11 0.25
N TYR A 55 7.09 3.02 -0.42
CA TYR A 55 8.26 2.29 0.06
C TYR A 55 9.51 3.14 -0.14
N GLU A 56 10.52 2.88 0.69
CA GLU A 56 11.86 3.44 0.53
C GLU A 56 12.66 2.50 -0.39
N ASP A 57 13.24 3.02 -1.46
CA ASP A 57 14.10 2.24 -2.35
C ASP A 57 15.55 2.15 -1.83
N GLY A 58 16.44 1.54 -2.62
CA GLY A 58 17.86 1.42 -2.27
C GLY A 58 18.60 2.76 -2.21
N GLU A 59 18.06 3.80 -2.83
CA GLU A 59 18.60 5.17 -2.86
C GLU A 59 18.06 6.03 -1.71
N ARG A 60 17.16 5.46 -0.89
CA ARG A 60 16.44 6.11 0.22
C ARG A 60 15.36 7.09 -0.22
N ASP A 61 14.91 6.97 -1.46
CA ASP A 61 13.82 7.77 -1.97
C ASP A 61 12.48 7.13 -1.64
N LEU A 62 11.51 7.97 -1.26
CA LEU A 62 10.15 7.54 -1.01
C LEU A 62 9.40 7.42 -2.34
N ILE A 63 9.27 6.19 -2.80
CA ILE A 63 8.58 5.86 -4.03
C ILE A 63 7.14 5.45 -3.70
N MET A 64 6.19 6.03 -4.42
CA MET A 64 4.82 5.55 -4.39
C MET A 64 4.72 4.27 -5.23
N VAL A 65 4.05 3.25 -4.69
CA VAL A 65 3.83 1.94 -5.35
C VAL A 65 3.16 2.03 -6.73
N ARG A 66 2.57 3.19 -7.07
CA ARG A 66 1.99 3.49 -8.39
C ARG A 66 3.00 3.62 -9.54
N ASN A 67 4.29 3.85 -9.26
CA ASN A 67 5.28 4.24 -10.28
C ASN A 67 6.20 3.09 -10.73
N VAL A 68 6.08 1.90 -10.14
CA VAL A 68 6.97 0.77 -10.41
C VAL A 68 6.16 -0.50 -10.64
N SER A 69 6.59 -1.32 -11.60
CA SER A 69 5.99 -2.62 -11.90
C SER A 69 6.33 -3.64 -10.80
N TRP A 70 5.48 -4.66 -10.63
CA TRP A 70 5.73 -5.70 -9.61
C TRP A 70 6.90 -6.63 -9.99
N GLU A 71 7.22 -6.72 -11.29
CA GLU A 71 8.31 -7.53 -11.84
C GLU A 71 9.66 -6.81 -11.85
#